data_AF-A0A094N880-F1
#
_entry.id   AF-A0A094N880-F1
#
_cell.length_a   1.000
_cell.length_b   1.000
_cell.length_c   1.000
_cell.angle_alpha   90.00
_cell.angle_beta   90.00
_cell.angle_gamma   90.00
#
_symmetry.space_group_name_H-M   'P 1'
#
loop_
_entity.id
_entity.type
_entity.pdbx_description
1 polymer ?
#
loop_
_entity_poly.entity_id
_entity_poly.type
_entity_poly.pdbx_seq_one_letter_code
_entity_poly.pdbx_strand_id
1 'polypeptide(L)'
;GSVNVSVCLLVSLPRLLIVYPWTQRFFAFFGNLSSPTAISGNPMVRAHGKKVLTSFGEAIKNLDNIKNTFAQLSELHCEKLHVDPENFRLLGDILIIVLAAHFGKDFTPDCQAAWQKLVRVVAHALARRYH
;
A
#
# COMPACT_ATOMS: atom_id res chain seq x y z
N GLY A 1 -10.97 16.90 -2.13
CA GLY A 1 -10.61 15.64 -2.82
C GLY A 1 -9.37 14.99 -2.25
N SER A 2 -8.19 15.62 -2.38
CA SER A 2 -6.86 15.04 -2.07
C SER A 2 -6.60 14.70 -0.59
N VAL A 3 -7.18 15.45 0.35
CA VAL A 3 -7.00 15.22 1.79
C VAL A 3 -7.63 13.89 2.24
N ASN A 4 -8.75 13.47 1.65
CA ASN A 4 -9.51 12.28 2.07
C ASN A 4 -8.86 10.96 1.62
N VAL A 5 -8.33 10.93 0.39
CA VAL A 5 -7.59 9.77 -0.14
C VAL A 5 -6.31 9.51 0.68
N SER A 6 -5.66 10.59 1.11
CA SER A 6 -4.43 10.49 1.92
C SER A 6 -4.67 9.76 3.24
N VAL A 7 -5.81 9.99 3.90
CA VAL A 7 -6.19 9.26 5.13
C VAL A 7 -6.44 7.78 4.83
N CYS A 8 -7.11 7.46 3.72
CA CYS A 8 -7.38 6.08 3.31
C CYS A 8 -6.08 5.28 3.09
N LEU A 9 -5.11 5.87 2.42
CA LEU A 9 -3.80 5.27 2.18
C LEU A 9 -3.03 5.04 3.49
N LEU A 10 -3.08 5.99 4.43
CA LEU A 10 -2.41 5.86 5.73
C LEU A 10 -2.97 4.70 6.58
N VAL A 11 -4.28 4.48 6.55
CA VAL A 11 -4.92 3.42 7.35
C VAL A 11 -4.92 2.05 6.66
N SER A 12 -4.46 1.97 5.41
CA SER A 12 -4.38 0.71 4.66
C SER A 12 -3.27 -0.21 5.16
N LEU A 13 -2.10 0.34 5.54
CA LEU A 13 -1.00 -0.47 6.08
C LEU A 13 -1.34 -1.14 7.43
N PRO A 14 -1.89 -0.45 8.44
CA PRO A 14 -2.39 -1.11 9.66
C PRO A 14 -3.36 -2.25 9.36
N ARG A 15 -4.28 -2.06 8.41
CA ARG A 15 -5.27 -3.09 8.02
C ARG A 15 -4.62 -4.30 7.34
N LEU A 16 -3.60 -4.09 6.50
CA LEU A 16 -2.80 -5.18 5.93
C LEU A 16 -2.20 -6.04 7.05
N LEU A 17 -1.57 -5.41 8.05
CA LEU A 17 -0.91 -6.12 9.16
C LEU A 17 -1.90 -6.88 10.06
N ILE A 18 -3.15 -6.41 10.15
CA ILE A 18 -4.21 -7.06 10.94
C ILE A 18 -4.84 -8.23 10.16
N VAL A 19 -5.21 -8.00 8.90
CA VAL A 19 -5.93 -9.00 8.08
C VAL A 19 -4.99 -10.09 7.59
N TYR A 20 -3.73 -9.74 7.32
CA TYR A 20 -2.70 -10.64 6.80
C TYR A 20 -1.49 -10.66 7.74
N PRO A 21 -1.61 -11.31 8.92
CA PRO A 21 -0.61 -11.20 9.99
C PRO A 21 0.77 -11.73 9.61
N TRP A 22 0.89 -12.60 8.61
CA TRP A 22 2.19 -13.03 8.09
C TRP A 22 3.04 -11.88 7.53
N THR A 23 2.41 -10.78 7.09
CA THR A 23 3.10 -9.59 6.60
C THR A 23 3.86 -8.85 7.70
N GLN A 24 3.52 -9.07 8.97
CA GLN A 24 4.20 -8.48 10.12
C GLN A 24 5.69 -8.86 10.19
N ARG A 25 6.09 -10.01 9.61
CA ARG A 25 7.49 -10.47 9.57
C ARG A 25 8.44 -9.45 8.94
N PHE A 26 7.95 -8.65 7.99
CA PHE A 26 8.72 -7.61 7.32
C PHE A 26 8.91 -6.34 8.17
N PHE A 27 8.20 -6.25 9.30
CA PHE A 27 8.13 -5.07 10.16
C PHE A 27 8.59 -5.38 11.59
N ALA A 28 9.43 -6.41 11.79
CA ALA A 28 9.91 -6.82 13.11
C ALA A 28 10.53 -5.66 13.93
N PHE A 29 11.20 -4.71 13.27
CA PHE A 29 11.81 -3.54 13.90
C PHE A 29 10.81 -2.46 14.34
N PHE A 30 9.51 -2.61 14.05
CA PHE A 30 8.49 -1.63 14.44
C PHE A 30 8.01 -1.81 15.89
N GLY A 31 8.54 -2.82 16.60
CA GLY A 31 8.16 -3.12 17.98
C GLY A 31 6.86 -3.92 18.05
N ASN A 32 5.98 -3.56 18.98
CA ASN A 32 4.78 -4.35 19.25
C ASN A 32 3.74 -4.25 18.10
N LEU A 33 3.45 -5.39 17.46
CA LEU A 33 2.44 -5.58 16.42
C LEU A 33 1.45 -6.72 16.78
N SER A 34 1.39 -7.16 18.04
CA SER A 34 0.67 -8.38 18.43
C SER A 34 -0.86 -8.28 18.43
N SER A 35 -1.42 -7.06 18.38
CA SER A 35 -2.86 -6.84 18.41
C SER A 35 -3.28 -5.68 17.49
N PRO A 36 -4.56 -5.63 17.06
CA PRO A 36 -5.07 -4.53 16.24
C PRO A 36 -4.85 -3.14 16.86
N THR A 37 -5.01 -3.03 18.19
CA THR A 37 -4.76 -1.79 18.93
C THR A 37 -3.28 -1.42 18.93
N ALA A 38 -2.39 -2.40 19.14
CA ALA A 38 -0.95 -2.18 19.09
C ALA A 38 -0.51 -1.71 17.69
N ILE A 39 -0.99 -2.38 16.63
CA ILE A 39 -0.69 -2.04 15.23
C ILE A 39 -1.19 -0.63 14.89
N SER A 40 -2.46 -0.32 15.20
CA SER A 40 -3.07 0.96 14.82
C SER A 40 -2.48 2.15 15.58
N GLY A 41 -2.05 1.93 16.83
CA GLY A 41 -1.36 2.93 17.64
C GLY A 41 0.14 3.05 17.37
N ASN A 42 0.72 2.19 16.54
CA ASN A 42 2.17 2.11 16.37
C ASN A 42 2.70 3.30 15.53
N PRO A 43 3.62 4.13 16.08
CA PRO A 43 4.14 5.29 15.38
C PRO A 43 4.99 4.93 14.15
N MET A 44 5.68 3.79 14.17
CA MET A 44 6.49 3.30 13.06
C MET A 44 5.61 2.81 11.91
N VAL A 45 4.52 2.11 12.21
CA VAL A 45 3.50 1.73 11.21
C VAL A 45 2.94 2.99 10.55
N ARG A 46 2.55 4.00 11.33
CA ARG A 46 2.04 5.27 10.79
C ARG A 46 3.07 6.00 9.94
N ALA A 47 4.34 6.02 10.36
CA ALA A 47 5.42 6.65 9.61
C ALA A 47 5.68 5.92 8.27
N HIS A 48 5.61 4.58 8.26
CA HIS A 48 5.75 3.80 7.04
C HIS A 48 4.53 3.95 6.12
N GLY A 49 3.32 4.02 6.67
CA GLY A 49 2.11 4.33 5.91
C GLY A 49 2.23 5.65 5.14
N LYS A 50 2.90 6.66 5.70
CA LYS A 50 3.21 7.92 4.98
C LYS A 50 4.12 7.68 3.77
N LYS A 51 5.14 6.83 3.88
CA LYS A 51 6.02 6.48 2.76
C LYS A 51 5.26 5.77 1.64
N VAL A 52 4.35 4.87 2.00
CA VAL A 52 3.44 4.20 1.04
C VAL A 52 2.55 5.22 0.33
N LEU A 53 1.92 6.14 1.08
CA LEU A 53 1.12 7.24 0.52
C LEU A 53 1.94 8.09 -0.46
N THR A 54 3.16 8.49 -0.09
CA THR A 54 4.05 9.26 -0.98
C THR A 54 4.32 8.50 -2.28
N SER A 55 4.58 7.19 -2.18
CA SER A 55 4.83 6.33 -3.36
C SER A 55 3.61 6.32 -4.29
N PHE A 56 2.39 6.15 -3.77
CA PHE A 56 1.18 6.25 -4.59
C PHE A 56 1.00 7.63 -5.25
N GLY A 57 1.36 8.71 -4.54
CA GLY A 57 1.39 10.06 -5.11
C GLY A 57 2.39 10.19 -6.27
N GLU A 58 3.55 9.56 -6.16
CA GLU A 58 4.54 9.51 -7.25
C GLU A 58 4.05 8.69 -8.44
N ALA A 59 3.37 7.57 -8.22
CA ALA A 59 2.77 6.78 -9.29
C ALA A 59 1.74 7.59 -10.10
N ILE A 60 0.85 8.33 -9.43
CA ILE A 60 -0.16 9.17 -10.08
C ILE A 60 0.49 10.30 -10.90
N LYS A 61 1.60 10.86 -10.42
CA LYS A 61 2.35 11.89 -11.15
C LYS A 61 3.10 11.35 -12.37
N ASN A 62 3.35 10.04 -12.41
CA ASN A 62 4.19 9.39 -13.43
C ASN A 62 3.46 8.22 -14.09
N LEU A 63 2.16 8.33 -14.37
CA LEU A 63 1.32 7.23 -14.88
C LEU A 63 1.91 6.53 -16.12
N ASP A 64 2.54 7.28 -17.02
CA ASP A 64 3.15 6.75 -18.25
C ASP A 64 4.53 6.10 -18.03
N ASN A 65 5.14 6.31 -16.86
CA ASN A 65 6.52 5.91 -16.55
C ASN A 65 6.68 5.17 -15.20
N ILE A 66 5.59 4.66 -14.61
CA ILE A 66 5.56 4.05 -13.27
C ILE A 66 6.66 2.98 -13.10
N LYS A 67 6.92 2.18 -14.14
CA LYS A 67 7.93 1.12 -14.12
C LYS A 67 9.32 1.65 -13.80
N ASN A 68 9.73 2.75 -14.44
CA ASN A 68 11.04 3.35 -14.20
C ASN A 68 11.05 4.12 -12.88
N THR A 69 9.95 4.79 -12.54
CA THR A 69 9.78 5.49 -11.25
C THR A 69 10.00 4.55 -10.07
N PHE A 70 9.53 3.29 -10.14
CA PHE A 70 9.66 2.32 -9.06
C PHE A 70 10.76 1.29 -9.23
N ALA A 71 11.68 1.42 -10.19
CA ALA A 71 12.74 0.44 -10.42
C ALA A 71 13.62 0.23 -9.15
N GLN A 72 14.09 1.32 -8.54
CA GLN A 72 14.89 1.26 -7.31
C GLN A 72 14.09 0.72 -6.12
N LEU A 73 12.80 1.07 -6.05
CA LEU A 73 11.93 0.59 -4.98
C LEU A 73 11.64 -0.91 -5.13
N SER A 74 11.51 -1.40 -6.37
CA SER A 74 11.36 -2.81 -6.71
C SER A 74 12.61 -3.61 -6.32
N GLU A 75 13.82 -3.12 -6.67
CA GLU A 75 15.10 -3.72 -6.25
C GLU A 75 15.22 -3.79 -4.73
N LEU A 76 14.89 -2.71 -4.02
CA LEU A 76 14.91 -2.70 -2.55
C LEU A 76 14.00 -3.80 -1.95
N HIS A 77 12.77 -3.90 -2.44
CA HIS A 77 11.81 -4.86 -1.91
C HIS A 77 12.16 -6.32 -2.27
N CYS A 78 12.76 -6.54 -3.43
CA CYS A 78 13.21 -7.84 -3.87
C CYS A 78 14.49 -8.29 -3.16
N GLU A 79 15.56 -7.51 -3.28
CA GLU A 79 16.92 -7.93 -2.94
C GLU A 79 17.23 -7.78 -1.45
N LYS A 80 16.65 -6.79 -0.78
CA LYS A 80 16.97 -6.51 0.64
C LYS A 80 15.87 -6.92 1.60
N LEU A 81 14.61 -6.71 1.20
CA LEU A 81 13.47 -6.97 2.08
C LEU A 81 12.82 -8.33 1.83
N HIS A 82 13.12 -8.97 0.68
CA HIS A 82 12.57 -10.26 0.26
C HIS A 82 11.03 -10.34 0.42
N VAL A 83 10.34 -9.25 0.09
CA VAL A 83 8.88 -9.16 0.18
C VAL A 83 8.27 -9.96 -0.95
N ASP A 84 7.40 -10.92 -0.66
CA ASP A 84 6.66 -11.62 -1.72
C ASP A 84 5.80 -10.61 -2.51
N PRO A 85 5.91 -10.56 -3.86
CA PRO A 85 5.13 -9.65 -4.70
C PRO A 85 3.61 -9.68 -4.46
N GLU A 86 3.08 -10.82 -4.02
CA GLU A 86 1.66 -10.95 -3.70
C GLU A 86 1.22 -9.96 -2.61
N ASN A 87 2.10 -9.62 -1.67
CA ASN A 87 1.78 -8.66 -0.61
C ASN A 87 1.51 -7.24 -1.15
N PHE A 88 2.04 -6.87 -2.32
CA PHE A 88 1.70 -5.60 -2.97
C PHE A 88 0.26 -5.60 -3.49
N ARG A 89 -0.21 -6.74 -4.00
CA ARG A 89 -1.61 -6.89 -4.45
C ARG A 89 -2.56 -6.83 -3.26
N LEU A 90 -2.25 -7.55 -2.18
CA LEU A 90 -3.03 -7.53 -0.94
C LEU A 90 -3.15 -6.12 -0.36
N LEU A 91 -2.07 -5.33 -0.36
CA LEU A 91 -2.11 -3.93 0.07
C LEU A 91 -3.02 -3.09 -0.84
N GLY A 92 -2.96 -3.32 -2.16
CA GLY A 92 -3.85 -2.69 -3.13
C GLY A 92 -5.32 -3.00 -2.87
N ASP A 93 -5.66 -4.26 -2.60
CA ASP A 93 -7.05 -4.67 -2.33
C ASP A 93 -7.56 -4.10 -1.00
N ILE A 94 -6.73 -4.06 0.04
CA ILE A 94 -7.04 -3.38 1.30
C ILE A 94 -7.32 -1.89 1.05
N LEU A 95 -6.54 -1.22 0.21
CA LEU A 95 -6.78 0.19 -0.13
C LEU A 95 -8.14 0.39 -0.81
N ILE A 96 -8.51 -0.48 -1.75
CA ILE A 96 -9.82 -0.42 -2.42
C ILE A 96 -10.96 -0.57 -1.41
N ILE A 97 -10.85 -1.52 -0.47
CA ILE A 97 -11.84 -1.71 0.60
C ILE A 97 -11.94 -0.46 1.49
N VAL A 98 -10.80 0.14 1.85
CA VAL A 98 -10.79 1.37 2.67
C VAL A 98 -11.42 2.55 1.94
N LEU A 99 -11.12 2.73 0.65
CA LEU A 99 -11.73 3.77 -0.17
C LEU A 99 -13.25 3.58 -0.28
N ALA A 100 -13.71 2.36 -0.54
CA ALA A 100 -15.13 2.02 -0.59
C ALA A 100 -15.83 2.32 0.75
N ALA A 101 -15.22 1.93 1.87
CA ALA A 101 -15.77 2.20 3.19
C ALA A 101 -15.80 3.70 3.54
N HIS A 102 -14.81 4.48 3.08
CA HIS A 102 -14.71 5.91 3.38
C HIS A 102 -15.65 6.78 2.55
N PHE A 103 -15.74 6.51 1.24
CA PHE A 103 -16.56 7.29 0.31
C PHE A 103 -17.98 6.74 0.16
N GLY A 104 -18.23 5.48 0.57
CA GLY A 104 -19.55 4.86 0.50
C GLY A 104 -20.12 4.91 -0.92
N LYS A 105 -21.33 5.46 -1.06
CA LYS A 105 -22.01 5.61 -2.37
C LYS A 105 -21.26 6.48 -3.38
N ASP A 106 -20.35 7.35 -2.92
CA ASP A 106 -19.56 8.22 -3.79
C ASP A 106 -18.38 7.47 -4.44
N PHE A 107 -18.06 6.27 -3.95
CA PHE A 107 -17.12 5.35 -4.61
C PHE A 107 -17.84 4.54 -5.69
N THR A 108 -18.16 5.24 -6.79
CA THR A 108 -18.88 4.63 -7.92
C THR A 108 -18.09 3.46 -8.54
N PRO A 109 -18.75 2.57 -9.30
CA PRO A 109 -18.06 1.49 -10.01
C PRO A 109 -16.91 1.96 -10.90
N ASP A 110 -17.06 3.11 -11.58
CA ASP A 110 -16.02 3.69 -12.42
C ASP A 110 -14.82 4.18 -11.58
N CYS A 111 -15.08 4.82 -10.43
CA CYS A 111 -14.05 5.20 -9.48
C CYS A 111 -13.31 3.95 -8.96
N GLN A 112 -14.04 2.90 -8.58
CA GLN A 112 -13.44 1.65 -8.13
C GLN A 112 -12.58 1.02 -9.23
N ALA A 113 -13.05 0.96 -10.47
CA ALA A 113 -12.29 0.42 -11.59
C ALA A 113 -11.00 1.20 -11.85
N ALA A 114 -11.05 2.53 -11.79
CA ALA A 114 -9.87 3.39 -11.95
C ALA A 114 -8.83 3.15 -10.85
N TRP A 115 -9.26 3.10 -9.58
CA TRP A 115 -8.37 2.79 -8.46
C TRP A 115 -7.82 1.38 -8.53
N GLN A 116 -8.65 0.40 -8.91
CA GLN A 116 -8.22 -0.99 -9.09
C GLN A 116 -7.15 -1.10 -10.17
N LYS A 117 -7.29 -0.37 -11.27
CA LYS A 117 -6.27 -0.29 -12.32
C LYS A 117 -4.97 0.31 -11.77
N LEU A 118 -5.06 1.43 -11.04
CA LEU A 118 -3.89 2.07 -10.44
C LEU A 118 -3.13 1.13 -9.50
N VAL A 119 -3.80 0.52 -8.52
CA VAL A 119 -3.13 -0.37 -7.55
C VAL A 119 -2.50 -1.59 -8.22
N ARG A 120 -3.11 -2.13 -9.28
CA ARG A 120 -2.54 -3.23 -10.07
C ARG A 120 -1.29 -2.81 -10.83
N VAL A 121 -1.28 -1.62 -11.43
CA VAL A 121 -0.10 -1.09 -12.13
C VAL A 121 1.04 -0.83 -11.15
N VAL A 122 0.75 -0.27 -9.97
CA VAL A 122 1.75 -0.07 -8.90
C VAL A 122 2.32 -1.40 -8.43
N ALA A 123 1.48 -2.39 -8.11
CA ALA A 123 1.93 -3.71 -7.68
C ALA A 123 2.80 -4.39 -8.76
N HIS A 124 2.39 -4.31 -10.03
CA HIS A 124 3.18 -4.86 -11.14
C HIS A 124 4.52 -4.15 -11.34
N ALA A 125 4.58 -2.83 -11.15
CA ALA A 125 5.83 -2.09 -11.21
C ALA A 125 6.78 -2.47 -10.07
N LEU A 126 6.27 -2.67 -8.85
CA LEU A 126 7.04 -3.11 -7.70
C LEU A 126 7.52 -4.57 -7.81
N ALA A 127 6.80 -5.42 -8.52
CA ALA A 127 7.18 -6.80 -8.78
C ALA A 127 8.20 -6.96 -9.92
N ARG A 128 8.54 -5.88 -10.65
CA ARG A 128 9.25 -5.99 -11.94
C ARG A 128 10.67 -6.54 -11.84
N ARG A 129 11.39 -6.29 -10.75
CA ARG A 129 12.80 -6.70 -10.55
C ARG A 129 12.96 -8.04 -9.84
N TYR A 130 11.87 -8.77 -9.67
CA TYR A 130 11.88 -10.12 -9.07
C TYR A 130 12.29 -11.22 -10.06
N HIS A 131 12.38 -10.87 -11.35
CA HIS A 131 12.73 -11.76 -12.46
C HIS A 131 13.67 -11.05 -13.44
#